data_AF-A0AAD9XXX4-F1
#
_entry.id   AF-A0AAD9XXX4-F1
#
_cell.length_a   1.000
_cell.length_b   1.000
_cell.length_c   1.000
_cell.angle_alpha   90.00
_cell.angle_beta   90.00
_cell.angle_gamma   90.00
#
_symmetry.space_group_name_H-M   'P 1'
#
loop_
_entity.id
_entity.type
_entity.pdbx_description
1 polymer ?
#
loop_
_entity_poly.entity_id
_entity_poly.type
_entity_poly.pdbx_seq_one_letter_code
_entity_poly.pdbx_strand_id
1 'polypeptide(L)'
;MPIIAKDAEKGFRDMFTYTRSAVQRRIDIDGELDRRDFMQGLLRGKEEKLINSMQEIITNANTIFVAGSDTTATLMTAATFYLLSTPEAYERAVAEVRSAFQSATEINFTNATARLPYLLAVLNETFRLYPPVPSVTERIVPDIGERIYVEDYYPPPHMLPLHFMETSETQSNHFRMALATVSANI
;
A
#
# COMPACT_ATOMS: atom_id res chain seq x y z
N MET A 1 -23.99 -1.28 -20.21
CA MET A 1 -22.96 -0.32 -19.73
C MET A 1 -21.60 -0.91 -20.05
N PRO A 2 -20.66 -0.19 -20.68
CA PRO A 2 -19.29 -0.70 -20.76
C PRO A 2 -18.76 -0.86 -19.33
N ILE A 3 -18.20 -2.03 -19.03
CA ILE A 3 -17.61 -2.38 -17.73
C ILE A 3 -16.37 -1.50 -17.44
N ILE A 4 -15.80 -0.92 -18.48
CA ILE A 4 -14.60 -0.07 -18.43
C ILE A 4 -14.99 1.37 -18.79
N ALA A 5 -14.49 2.36 -18.03
CA ALA A 5 -14.69 3.77 -18.31
C ALA A 5 -14.18 4.13 -19.72
N LYS A 6 -14.89 5.01 -20.44
CA LYS A 6 -14.65 5.31 -21.86
C LYS A 6 -13.21 5.76 -22.18
N ASP A 7 -12.50 6.32 -21.20
CA ASP A 7 -11.14 6.85 -21.35
C ASP A 7 -10.09 6.09 -20.50
N ALA A 8 -10.42 4.91 -19.96
CA ALA A 8 -9.50 4.15 -19.11
C ALA A 8 -8.19 3.82 -19.83
N GLU A 9 -8.26 3.40 -21.09
CA GLU A 9 -7.07 3.13 -21.92
C GLU A 9 -6.21 4.36 -22.16
N LYS A 10 -6.82 5.54 -22.25
CA LYS A 10 -6.08 6.80 -22.34
C LYS A 10 -5.37 7.09 -21.03
N GLY A 11 -6.06 6.94 -19.89
CA GLY A 11 -5.49 7.13 -18.56
C GLY A 11 -4.27 6.24 -18.31
N PHE A 12 -4.35 4.94 -18.63
CA PHE A 12 -3.22 4.03 -18.51
C PHE A 12 -2.03 4.44 -19.38
N ARG A 13 -2.27 4.88 -20.62
CA ARG A 13 -1.21 5.36 -21.53
C ARG A 13 -0.57 6.65 -21.03
N ASP A 14 -1.37 7.59 -20.53
CA ASP A 14 -0.88 8.86 -20.00
C ASP A 14 0.01 8.63 -18.78
N MET A 15 -0.42 7.76 -17.87
CA MET A 15 0.38 7.36 -16.70
C MET A 15 1.70 6.71 -17.11
N PHE A 16 1.68 5.77 -18.04
CA PHE A 16 2.89 5.10 -18.50
C PHE A 16 3.86 6.08 -19.20
N THR A 17 3.31 7.03 -19.96
CA THR A 17 4.08 8.11 -20.60
C THR A 17 4.73 9.00 -19.54
N TYR A 18 3.98 9.38 -18.49
CA TYR A 18 4.50 10.14 -17.37
C TYR A 18 5.64 9.40 -16.66
N THR A 19 5.47 8.11 -16.35
CA THR A 19 6.52 7.31 -15.72
C THR A 19 7.79 7.29 -16.57
N ARG A 20 7.66 7.08 -17.89
CA ARG A 20 8.81 7.11 -18.82
C ARG A 20 9.55 8.45 -18.73
N SER A 21 8.82 9.57 -18.78
CA SER A 21 9.44 10.90 -18.65
C SER A 21 10.08 11.13 -17.29
N ALA A 22 9.49 10.63 -16.20
CA ALA A 22 10.06 10.75 -14.86
C ALA A 22 11.35 9.93 -14.70
N VAL A 23 11.38 8.71 -15.23
CA VAL A 23 12.59 7.86 -15.27
C VAL A 23 13.69 8.54 -16.08
N GLN A 24 13.37 9.08 -17.26
CA GLN A 24 14.36 9.77 -18.08
C GLN A 24 14.95 10.98 -17.35
N ARG A 25 14.09 11.85 -16.76
CA ARG A 25 14.56 12.98 -15.96
C ARG A 25 15.48 12.55 -14.82
N ARG A 26 15.18 11.43 -14.15
CA ARG A 26 16.03 10.89 -13.09
C ARG A 26 17.39 10.45 -13.61
N ILE A 27 17.44 9.79 -14.78
CA ILE A 27 18.71 9.37 -15.41
C ILE A 27 19.54 10.59 -15.82
N ASP A 28 18.91 11.62 -16.38
CA ASP A 28 19.61 12.84 -16.82
C ASP A 28 20.29 13.56 -15.64
N ILE A 29 19.73 13.46 -14.42
CA ILE A 29 20.28 14.04 -13.19
C ILE A 29 21.43 13.20 -12.59
N ASP A 30 21.51 11.89 -12.87
CA ASP A 30 22.49 10.98 -12.24
C ASP A 30 23.95 11.33 -12.58
N GLY A 31 24.18 12.12 -13.64
CA GLY A 31 25.49 12.70 -13.94
C GLY A 31 25.97 13.75 -12.93
N GLU A 32 25.07 14.30 -12.12
CA GLU A 32 25.35 15.46 -11.26
C GLU A 32 25.37 15.14 -9.76
N LEU A 33 24.67 14.08 -9.30
CA LEU A 33 24.47 13.78 -7.88
C LEU A 33 24.37 12.26 -7.60
N ASP A 34 25.19 11.73 -6.69
CA ASP A 34 25.01 10.37 -6.12
C ASP A 34 23.76 10.34 -5.24
N ARG A 35 22.62 9.97 -5.83
CA ARG A 35 21.31 10.01 -5.18
C ARG A 35 20.84 8.60 -4.83
N ARG A 36 20.81 8.31 -3.53
CA ARG A 36 20.30 7.05 -2.98
C ARG A 36 18.77 7.00 -3.01
N ASP A 37 18.21 6.44 -4.07
CA ASP A 37 16.78 6.15 -4.20
C ASP A 37 16.53 4.79 -4.88
N PHE A 38 15.25 4.41 -5.04
CA PHE A 38 14.88 3.16 -5.70
C PHE A 38 15.40 3.08 -7.14
N MET A 39 15.53 4.21 -7.83
CA MET A 39 16.00 4.25 -9.22
C MET A 39 17.49 3.90 -9.30
N GLN A 40 18.30 4.33 -8.33
CA GLN A 40 19.70 3.89 -8.23
C GLN A 40 19.81 2.36 -8.13
N GLY A 41 18.92 1.71 -7.36
CA GLY A 41 18.87 0.26 -7.26
C GLY A 41 18.51 -0.42 -8.59
N LEU A 42 17.53 0.13 -9.32
CA LEU A 42 17.12 -0.38 -10.63
C LEU A 42 18.22 -0.19 -11.70
N LEU A 43 18.93 0.94 -11.66
CA LEU A 43 20.04 1.21 -12.58
C LEU A 43 21.23 0.30 -12.30
N ARG A 44 21.61 0.11 -11.04
CA ARG A 44 22.63 -0.87 -10.65
C ARG A 44 22.24 -2.30 -11.05
N GLY A 45 20.98 -2.68 -10.88
CA GLY A 45 20.48 -3.98 -11.33
C GLY A 45 20.64 -4.22 -12.84
N LYS A 46 20.62 -3.15 -13.65
CA LYS A 46 20.94 -3.23 -15.08
C LYS A 46 22.43 -3.50 -15.33
N GLU A 47 23.32 -2.85 -14.58
CA GLU A 47 24.77 -3.06 -14.66
C GLU A 47 25.15 -4.49 -14.23
N GLU A 48 24.50 -4.98 -13.17
CA GLU A 48 24.63 -6.34 -12.64
C GLU A 48 23.92 -7.41 -13.50
N LYS A 49 23.28 -7.01 -14.61
CA LYS A 49 22.52 -7.88 -15.53
C LYS A 49 21.33 -8.62 -14.89
N LEU A 50 20.81 -8.10 -13.77
CA LEU A 50 19.56 -8.54 -13.15
C LEU A 50 18.34 -7.96 -13.86
N ILE A 51 18.49 -6.81 -14.54
CA ILE A 51 17.46 -6.14 -15.33
C ILE A 51 17.92 -6.05 -16.78
N ASN A 52 17.12 -6.59 -17.70
CA ASN A 52 17.54 -6.86 -19.07
C ASN A 52 17.35 -5.67 -20.00
N SER A 53 16.47 -4.72 -19.67
CA SER A 53 16.12 -3.62 -20.58
C SER A 53 15.76 -2.32 -19.87
N MET A 54 15.86 -1.19 -20.59
CA MET A 54 15.32 0.09 -20.09
C MET A 54 13.79 0.02 -19.93
N GLN A 55 13.13 -0.75 -20.77
CA GLN A 55 11.68 -0.94 -20.70
C GLN A 55 11.26 -1.66 -19.41
N GLU A 56 12.07 -2.59 -18.93
CA GLU A 56 11.88 -3.26 -17.64
C GLU A 56 12.08 -2.31 -16.46
N ILE A 57 13.08 -1.41 -16.51
CA ILE A 57 13.23 -0.34 -15.50
C ILE A 57 11.98 0.53 -15.43
N ILE A 58 11.47 0.99 -16.59
CA ILE A 58 10.27 1.82 -16.66
C ILE A 58 9.05 1.08 -16.10
N THR A 59 8.94 -0.22 -16.40
CA THR A 59 7.82 -1.05 -15.92
C THR A 59 7.88 -1.22 -14.41
N ASN A 60 9.04 -1.55 -13.85
CA ASN A 60 9.24 -1.67 -12.40
C ASN A 60 8.98 -0.34 -11.68
N ALA A 61 9.44 0.78 -12.25
CA ALA A 61 9.16 2.12 -11.73
C ALA A 61 7.66 2.44 -11.77
N ASN A 62 6.96 2.04 -12.85
CA ASN A 62 5.51 2.22 -12.96
C ASN A 62 4.76 1.42 -11.88
N THR A 63 5.17 0.18 -11.62
CA THR A 63 4.61 -0.64 -10.54
C THR A 63 4.73 0.05 -9.18
N ILE A 64 5.92 0.59 -8.85
CA ILE A 64 6.13 1.32 -7.59
C ILE A 64 5.22 2.56 -7.52
N PHE A 65 5.12 3.30 -8.62
CA PHE A 65 4.32 4.52 -8.67
C PHE A 65 2.83 4.23 -8.44
N VAL A 66 2.27 3.25 -9.15
CA VAL A 66 0.86 2.85 -9.02
C VAL A 66 0.58 2.29 -7.63
N ALA A 67 1.40 1.32 -7.19
CA ALA A 67 1.16 0.61 -5.94
C ALA A 67 1.28 1.52 -4.72
N GLY A 68 2.18 2.52 -4.73
CA GLY A 68 2.43 3.39 -3.59
C GLY A 68 1.62 4.68 -3.56
N SER A 69 1.23 5.22 -4.72
CA SER A 69 0.58 6.54 -4.80
C SER A 69 -0.91 6.45 -4.58
N ASP A 70 -1.61 5.70 -5.43
CA ASP A 70 -3.07 5.70 -5.46
C ASP A 70 -3.66 5.05 -4.20
N THR A 71 -3.04 3.96 -3.72
CA THR A 71 -3.47 3.24 -2.51
C THR A 71 -3.37 4.11 -1.26
N THR A 72 -2.22 4.77 -1.06
CA THR A 72 -1.96 5.65 0.08
C THR A 72 -2.86 6.88 0.04
N ALA A 73 -2.99 7.52 -1.13
CA ALA A 73 -3.85 8.69 -1.29
C ALA A 73 -5.32 8.35 -1.01
N THR A 74 -5.77 7.19 -1.46
CA THR A 74 -7.12 6.67 -1.22
C THR A 74 -7.36 6.44 0.27
N LEU A 75 -6.44 5.76 0.96
CA LEU A 75 -6.53 5.54 2.41
C LEU A 75 -6.59 6.85 3.18
N MET A 76 -5.67 7.78 2.89
CA MET A 76 -5.60 9.07 3.60
C MET A 76 -6.86 9.91 3.38
N THR A 77 -7.43 9.83 2.18
CA THR A 77 -8.72 10.48 1.85
C THR A 77 -9.84 9.89 2.70
N ALA A 78 -9.94 8.55 2.77
CA ALA A 78 -10.94 7.85 3.57
C ALA A 78 -10.77 8.13 5.08
N ALA A 79 -9.54 8.07 5.60
CA ALA A 79 -9.25 8.36 7.00
C ALA A 79 -9.66 9.80 7.36
N THR A 80 -9.35 10.76 6.49
CA THR A 80 -9.75 12.16 6.67
C THR A 80 -11.27 12.30 6.67
N PHE A 81 -11.95 11.64 5.72
CA PHE A 81 -13.41 11.65 5.64
C PHE A 81 -14.06 11.07 6.91
N TYR A 82 -13.60 9.93 7.41
CA TYR A 82 -14.16 9.29 8.60
C TYR A 82 -13.92 10.09 9.88
N LEU A 83 -12.73 10.67 10.03
CA LEU A 83 -12.44 11.57 11.14
C LEU A 83 -13.36 12.79 11.12
N LEU A 84 -13.47 13.48 9.99
CA LEU A 84 -14.34 14.66 9.87
C LEU A 84 -15.83 14.33 10.04
N SER A 85 -16.24 13.09 9.74
CA SER A 85 -17.61 12.62 9.92
C SER A 85 -17.90 12.15 11.35
N THR A 86 -16.88 11.99 12.19
CA THR A 86 -16.99 11.46 13.56
C THR A 86 -16.31 12.41 14.56
N PRO A 87 -17.01 13.47 15.02
CA PRO A 87 -16.39 14.55 15.80
C PRO A 87 -15.61 14.09 17.03
N GLU A 88 -16.14 13.13 17.80
CA GLU A 88 -15.45 12.57 18.97
C GLU A 88 -14.11 11.91 18.61
N ALA A 89 -14.09 11.12 17.53
CA ALA A 89 -12.86 10.47 17.07
C ALA A 89 -11.84 11.48 16.57
N TYR A 90 -12.29 12.53 15.87
CA TYR A 90 -11.44 13.63 15.44
C TYR A 90 -10.83 14.38 16.62
N GLU A 91 -11.63 14.79 17.61
CA GLU A 91 -11.13 15.50 18.79
C GLU A 91 -10.08 14.67 19.54
N ARG A 92 -10.32 13.38 19.71
CA ARG A 92 -9.37 12.46 20.35
C ARG A 92 -8.07 12.31 19.56
N ALA A 93 -8.14 12.15 18.24
CA ALA A 93 -6.94 12.05 17.38
C ALA A 93 -6.13 13.35 17.38
N VAL A 94 -6.80 14.50 17.35
CA VAL A 94 -6.14 15.81 17.43
C VAL A 94 -5.46 15.98 18.80
N ALA A 95 -6.14 15.64 19.89
CA ALA A 95 -5.57 15.73 21.23
C ALA A 95 -4.32 14.85 21.38
N GLU A 96 -4.36 13.60 20.88
CA GLU A 96 -3.20 12.70 20.88
C GLU A 96 -2.03 13.31 20.12
N VAL A 97 -2.22 13.73 18.87
CA VAL A 97 -1.14 14.30 18.04
C VAL A 97 -0.57 15.58 18.65
N ARG A 98 -1.42 16.47 19.17
CA ARG A 98 -1.00 17.76 19.75
C ARG A 98 -0.26 17.62 21.07
N SER A 99 -0.51 16.54 21.82
CA SER A 99 0.16 16.27 23.09
C SER A 99 1.43 15.43 22.95
N ALA A 100 1.58 14.67 21.84
CA ALA A 100 2.66 13.70 21.67
C ALA A 100 4.05 14.27 21.32
N PHE A 101 4.11 15.48 20.76
CA PHE A 101 5.35 16.10 20.26
C PHE A 101 5.46 17.57 20.65
N GLN A 102 6.65 18.00 21.06
CA GLN A 102 6.92 19.39 21.39
C GLN A 102 7.44 20.19 20.18
N SER A 103 7.93 19.51 19.15
CA SER A 103 8.47 20.12 17.94
C SER A 103 8.36 19.21 16.73
N ALA A 104 8.42 19.79 15.53
CA ALA A 104 8.32 19.03 14.28
C ALA A 104 9.47 18.03 14.08
N THR A 105 10.65 18.30 14.67
CA THR A 105 11.82 17.40 14.57
C THR A 105 11.65 16.10 15.37
N GLU A 106 10.74 16.07 16.34
CA GLU A 106 10.40 14.85 17.06
C GLU A 106 9.50 13.91 16.24
N ILE A 107 8.86 14.40 15.18
CA ILE A 107 7.97 13.61 14.33
C ILE A 107 8.82 12.77 13.39
N ASN A 108 9.15 11.57 13.83
CA ASN A 108 9.82 10.54 13.06
C ASN A 108 9.08 9.20 13.23
N PHE A 109 9.43 8.22 12.39
CA PHE A 109 8.75 6.92 12.37
C PHE A 109 8.71 6.25 13.76
N THR A 110 9.84 6.21 14.47
CA THR A 110 9.95 5.58 15.79
C THR A 110 9.06 6.27 16.82
N ASN A 111 9.12 7.59 16.91
CA ASN A 111 8.31 8.33 17.88
C ASN A 111 6.82 8.31 17.53
N ALA A 112 6.47 8.41 16.25
CA ALA A 112 5.08 8.38 15.81
C ALA A 112 4.43 7.03 16.11
N THR A 113 5.11 5.93 15.80
CA THR A 113 4.59 4.58 16.07
C THR A 113 4.46 4.28 17.57
N ALA A 114 5.35 4.84 18.40
CA ALA A 114 5.30 4.65 19.85
C ALA A 114 4.28 5.56 20.56
N ARG A 115 4.08 6.80 20.07
CA ARG A 115 3.33 7.84 20.78
C ARG A 115 1.93 8.12 20.22
N LEU A 116 1.57 7.56 19.07
CA LEU A 116 0.26 7.78 18.42
C LEU A 116 -0.57 6.48 18.27
N PRO A 117 -0.78 5.70 19.34
CA PRO A 117 -1.52 4.44 19.25
C PRO A 117 -2.96 4.62 18.77
N TYR A 118 -3.64 5.72 19.12
CA TYR A 118 -5.00 5.96 18.68
C TYR A 118 -5.07 6.33 17.20
N LEU A 119 -4.17 7.17 16.70
CA LEU A 119 -4.09 7.48 15.27
C LEU A 119 -3.77 6.22 14.44
N LEU A 120 -2.91 5.33 14.93
CA LEU A 120 -2.68 4.03 14.29
C LEU A 120 -3.95 3.17 14.28
N ALA A 121 -4.72 3.16 15.37
CA ALA A 121 -6.01 2.48 15.42
C ALA A 121 -7.01 3.06 14.41
N VAL A 122 -7.04 4.39 14.23
CA VAL A 122 -7.86 5.05 13.20
C VAL A 122 -7.47 4.60 11.79
N LEU A 123 -6.17 4.50 11.50
CA LEU A 123 -5.70 4.02 10.20
C LEU A 123 -6.10 2.56 9.96
N ASN A 124 -5.93 1.69 10.95
CA ASN A 124 -6.35 0.29 10.87
C ASN A 124 -7.87 0.17 10.67
N GLU A 125 -8.65 0.96 11.41
CA GLU A 125 -10.11 1.00 11.25
C GLU A 125 -10.53 1.53 9.87
N THR A 126 -9.75 2.47 9.32
CA THR A 126 -9.96 2.96 7.95
C THR A 126 -9.70 1.87 6.92
N PHE A 127 -8.59 1.13 7.02
CA PHE A 127 -8.29 0.01 6.12
C PHE A 127 -9.41 -1.03 6.11
N ARG A 128 -9.98 -1.29 7.27
CA ARG A 128 -11.05 -2.25 7.46
C ARG A 128 -12.40 -1.80 6.92
N LEU A 129 -12.71 -0.51 7.03
CA LEU A 129 -13.96 0.08 6.52
C LEU A 129 -13.87 0.37 5.00
N TYR A 130 -12.70 0.78 4.54
CA TYR A 130 -12.45 1.21 3.18
C TYR A 130 -11.05 0.77 2.72
N PRO A 131 -10.88 -0.52 2.38
CA PRO A 131 -9.61 -1.01 1.86
C PRO A 131 -9.36 -0.40 0.48
N PRO A 132 -8.22 0.30 0.25
CA PRO A 132 -7.94 0.92 -1.06
C PRO A 132 -7.91 -0.07 -2.22
N VAL A 133 -7.60 -1.34 -1.95
CA VAL A 133 -7.61 -2.43 -2.93
C VAL A 133 -8.58 -3.52 -2.45
N PRO A 134 -9.89 -3.38 -2.70
CA PRO A 134 -10.88 -4.35 -2.24
C PRO A 134 -10.93 -5.65 -3.07
N SER A 135 -10.03 -5.78 -4.06
CA SER A 135 -10.01 -6.91 -5.00
C SER A 135 -9.22 -8.10 -4.46
N VAL A 136 -9.40 -9.25 -5.09
CA VAL A 136 -8.62 -10.45 -4.80
C VAL A 136 -7.37 -10.45 -5.67
N THR A 137 -6.20 -10.76 -5.10
CA THR A 137 -5.00 -11.05 -5.91
C THR A 137 -4.94 -12.51 -6.26
N GLU A 138 -4.58 -12.77 -7.50
CA GLU A 138 -4.51 -14.10 -8.07
C GLU A 138 -3.14 -14.71 -7.77
N ARG A 139 -3.13 -15.86 -7.10
CA ARG A 139 -1.92 -16.65 -6.83
C ARG A 139 -1.87 -17.85 -7.75
N ILE A 140 -0.69 -18.24 -8.23
CA ILE A 140 -0.54 -19.46 -9.03
C ILE A 140 0.08 -20.52 -8.12
N VAL A 141 -0.54 -21.70 -8.06
CA VAL A 141 0.04 -22.85 -7.36
C VAL A 141 1.30 -23.29 -8.11
N PRO A 142 2.49 -23.28 -7.48
CA PRO A 142 3.71 -23.71 -8.14
C PRO A 142 3.63 -25.16 -8.59
N ASP A 143 4.01 -25.44 -9.84
CA ASP A 143 4.13 -26.81 -10.35
C ASP A 143 5.47 -27.40 -9.90
N ILE A 144 5.46 -28.00 -8.71
CA ILE A 144 6.62 -28.68 -8.12
C ILE A 144 6.59 -30.20 -8.36
N GLY A 145 5.69 -30.69 -9.22
CA GLY A 145 5.51 -32.13 -9.47
C GLY A 145 4.86 -32.92 -8.33
N GLU A 146 4.50 -32.25 -7.23
CA GLU A 146 3.79 -32.83 -6.08
C GLU A 146 2.46 -32.12 -5.84
N ARG A 147 1.51 -32.82 -5.23
CA ARG A 147 0.21 -32.24 -4.87
C ARG A 147 0.36 -31.39 -3.61
N ILE A 148 0.07 -30.10 -3.73
CA ILE A 148 -0.05 -29.21 -2.57
C ILE A 148 -1.48 -29.31 -2.05
N TYR A 149 -1.62 -29.57 -0.74
CA TYR A 149 -2.91 -29.58 -0.05
C TYR A 149 -2.98 -28.38 0.88
N VAL A 150 -4.11 -27.68 0.87
CA VAL A 150 -4.45 -26.66 1.87
C VAL A 150 -5.56 -27.26 2.72
N GLU A 151 -5.23 -27.56 3.98
CA GLU A 151 -6.04 -28.46 4.81
C GLU A 151 -6.27 -29.79 4.07
N ASP A 152 -7.51 -30.09 3.68
CA ASP A 152 -7.88 -31.30 2.94
C ASP A 152 -8.23 -31.04 1.47
N TYR A 153 -8.09 -29.80 1.00
CA TYR A 153 -8.43 -29.40 -0.35
C TYR A 153 -7.20 -29.40 -1.27
N TYR A 154 -7.35 -30.04 -2.43
CA TYR A 154 -6.41 -29.94 -3.54
C TYR A 154 -6.85 -28.80 -4.47
N PRO A 155 -6.20 -27.63 -4.42
CA PRO A 155 -6.51 -26.55 -5.34
C PRO A 155 -6.22 -26.98 -6.78
N PRO A 156 -7.09 -26.63 -7.75
CA PRO A 156 -6.79 -26.88 -9.16
C PRO A 156 -5.46 -26.19 -9.51
N PRO A 157 -4.70 -26.71 -10.51
CA PRO A 157 -3.36 -26.23 -10.90
C PRO A 157 -3.38 -24.85 -11.58
N HIS A 158 -4.23 -23.95 -11.11
CA HIS A 158 -4.52 -22.65 -11.67
C HIS A 158 -4.60 -21.63 -10.54
N MET A 159 -5.00 -20.44 -10.96
CA MET A 159 -5.16 -19.24 -10.18
C MET A 159 -6.07 -19.41 -8.94
N LEU A 160 -5.48 -19.27 -7.76
CA LEU A 160 -6.19 -19.20 -6.50
C LEU A 160 -6.47 -17.74 -6.14
N PRO A 161 -7.74 -17.39 -5.89
CA PRO A 161 -8.08 -16.08 -5.35
C PRO A 161 -7.60 -15.97 -3.90
N LEU A 162 -6.69 -15.03 -3.62
CA LEU A 162 -6.31 -14.65 -2.27
C LEU A 162 -6.93 -13.29 -1.89
N HIS A 163 -7.81 -13.32 -0.90
CA HIS A 163 -8.38 -12.13 -0.29
C HIS A 163 -7.31 -11.37 0.52
N PHE A 164 -7.29 -10.03 0.42
CA PHE A 164 -6.43 -9.22 1.28
C PHE A 164 -6.82 -9.40 2.75
N MET A 165 -5.83 -9.39 3.64
CA MET A 165 -6.02 -9.55 5.09
C MET A 165 -7.06 -8.56 5.65
N GLU A 166 -7.10 -7.34 5.14
CA GLU A 166 -8.06 -6.29 5.53
C GLU A 166 -9.53 -6.71 5.31
N THR A 167 -9.79 -7.55 4.30
CA THR A 167 -11.12 -8.14 4.04
C THR A 167 -11.44 -9.34 4.93
N SER A 168 -10.43 -9.94 5.56
CA SER A 168 -10.61 -10.98 6.59
C SER A 168 -10.86 -10.37 7.97
N GLU A 169 -10.31 -9.17 8.23
CA GLU A 169 -10.55 -8.42 9.46
C GLU A 169 -11.99 -7.95 9.60
N THR A 170 -12.78 -7.98 8.52
CA THR A 170 -14.22 -7.70 8.54
C THR A 170 -15.05 -8.84 9.18
N GLN A 171 -14.45 -9.99 9.51
CA GLN A 171 -15.13 -11.09 10.19
C GLN A 171 -15.34 -10.83 11.69
N SER A 172 -16.58 -10.99 12.16
CA SER A 172 -17.03 -10.69 13.54
C SER A 172 -16.19 -11.28 14.68
N ASN A 173 -15.47 -12.39 14.44
CA ASN A 173 -14.63 -13.05 15.45
C ASN A 173 -13.31 -12.31 15.73
N HIS A 174 -12.78 -11.52 14.78
CA HIS A 174 -11.51 -10.80 14.98
C HIS A 174 -11.72 -9.45 15.71
N PHE A 175 -12.85 -8.78 15.46
CA PHE A 175 -13.22 -7.51 16.10
C PHE A 175 -13.38 -7.58 17.61
N ARG A 176 -14.05 -8.62 18.10
CA ARG A 176 -14.35 -8.72 19.53
C ARG A 176 -13.08 -8.90 20.36
N MET A 177 -12.05 -9.55 19.80
CA MET A 177 -10.73 -9.65 20.43
C MET A 177 -9.92 -8.34 20.37
N ALA A 178 -9.95 -7.63 19.25
CA ALA A 178 -9.24 -6.35 19.12
C ALA A 178 -9.80 -5.26 20.07
N LEU A 179 -11.12 -5.12 20.15
CA LEU A 179 -11.78 -4.20 21.09
C LEU A 179 -11.60 -4.61 22.56
N ALA A 180 -11.61 -5.92 22.86
CA ALA A 180 -11.34 -6.40 24.21
C ALA A 180 -9.88 -6.13 24.64
N THR A 181 -8.92 -6.17 23.71
CA THR A 181 -7.51 -5.92 24.01
C THR A 181 -7.22 -4.43 24.21
N VAL A 182 -7.90 -3.55 23.47
CA VAL A 182 -7.81 -2.09 23.67
C VAL A 182 -8.53 -1.65 24.94
N SER A 183 -9.65 -2.30 25.32
CA SER A 183 -10.36 -2.02 26.57
C SER A 183 -9.72 -2.64 27.82
N ALA A 184 -8.82 -3.61 27.67
CA ALA A 184 -8.11 -4.26 28.78
C ALA A 184 -6.78 -3.58 29.15
N ASN A 185 -6.31 -2.63 28.34
CA ASN A 185 -5.06 -1.90 28.55
C ASN A 185 -5.25 -0.37 28.71
N ILE A 186 -6.44 0.06 29.13
CA ILE A 186 -6.73 1.42 29.62
C ILE A 186 -7.34 1.31 31.01
#